data_AF-A0A925H718-F1
#
_entry.id   AF-A0A925H718-F1
#
_cell.length_a   1.000
_cell.length_b   1.000
_cell.length_c   1.000
_cell.angle_alpha   90.00
_cell.angle_beta   90.00
_cell.angle_gamma   90.00
#
_symmetry.space_group_name_H-M   'P 1'
#
loop_
_entity.id
_entity.type
_entity.pdbx_description
1 polymer ?
#
loop_
_entity_poly.entity_id
_entity_poly.type
_entity_poly.pdbx_seq_one_letter_code
_entity_poly.pdbx_strand_id
1 'polypeptide(L)'
;ALFRARALPLAQGVTYTLAVQNGETVYNAELKVIGRELLKNNVGSSNAIITQVRVGGNKEADDYRVRVYFTDDERHVPVLITARHRAGEIRAELASAEILTDLQPTVAGAAPTPTPLQPPGTTLPPGGLPRNPPVGNPPGNATQPPMSATGAAPAELPFKPGESLNFNFFLGTSPQPIGVATFQVRSRAKYFNRDGLLLAMSVQTRGAGETLFPVIDQINSYVDAATLIPFRSELNLVEGKRRARWVVSADQTGGSALFDDGTRVEMPVGTHDLVSVFYALRSFDLTPGKRNAVSLLVNKRPRLLFVTALRRASITLGTGQPIPAVELSLITGDPDGDRFNLRLWVSTDKRRLPLRLTAQTPLGPVRADLAIIPTALN
;
A
#
# COMPACT_ATOMS: atom_id res chain seq x y z
N ALA A 1 -15.90 2.95 19.27
CA ALA A 1 -15.70 2.07 20.43
C ALA A 1 -14.62 2.61 21.39
N LEU A 2 -13.33 2.51 21.05
CA LEU A 2 -12.21 2.80 21.96
C LEU A 2 -12.28 4.18 22.64
N PHE A 3 -12.51 5.27 21.88
CA PHE A 3 -12.70 6.61 22.46
C PHE A 3 -13.86 6.73 23.45
N ARG A 4 -14.96 5.97 23.25
CA ARG A 4 -16.08 5.94 24.20
C ARG A 4 -15.69 5.20 25.48
N ALA A 5 -14.85 4.16 25.39
CA ALA A 5 -14.34 3.45 26.56
C ALA A 5 -13.45 4.34 27.45
N ARG A 6 -12.69 5.28 26.86
CA ARG A 6 -11.85 6.24 27.59
C ARG A 6 -12.65 7.22 28.46
N ALA A 7 -13.90 7.50 28.07
CA ALA A 7 -14.82 8.39 28.80
C ALA A 7 -15.66 7.67 29.87
N LEU A 8 -15.42 6.38 30.12
CA LEU A 8 -16.07 5.62 31.18
C LEU A 8 -15.21 5.67 32.45
N PRO A 9 -15.79 5.60 33.65
CA PRO A 9 -15.03 5.64 34.90
C PRO A 9 -14.26 4.34 35.21
N LEU A 10 -14.22 3.39 34.26
CA LEU A 10 -13.50 2.09 34.26
C LEU A 10 -13.29 1.42 35.64
N ALA A 11 -14.30 1.48 36.50
CA ALA A 11 -14.25 0.92 37.85
C ALA A 11 -14.19 -0.62 37.84
N GLN A 12 -13.38 -1.18 38.74
CA GLN A 12 -13.11 -2.63 38.81
C GLN A 12 -14.40 -3.45 38.98
N GLY A 13 -14.53 -4.53 38.19
CA GLY A 13 -15.69 -5.41 38.20
C GLY A 13 -16.88 -4.95 37.36
N VAL A 14 -16.94 -3.67 36.97
CA VAL A 14 -18.03 -3.13 36.13
C VAL A 14 -17.92 -3.64 34.70
N THR A 15 -19.07 -3.92 34.09
CA THR A 15 -19.19 -4.28 32.66
C THR A 15 -19.99 -3.19 31.94
N TYR A 16 -19.49 -2.73 30.80
CA TYR A 16 -20.11 -1.69 29.99
C TYR A 16 -20.45 -2.22 28.60
N THR A 17 -21.67 -1.99 28.12
CA THR A 17 -22.09 -2.39 26.77
C THR A 17 -21.87 -1.24 25.77
N LEU A 18 -21.13 -1.53 24.71
CA LEU A 18 -20.75 -0.61 23.65
C LEU A 18 -21.33 -1.11 22.33
N ALA A 19 -22.23 -0.34 21.71
CA ALA A 19 -22.57 -0.54 20.31
C ALA A 19 -21.34 -0.22 19.44
N VAL A 20 -20.96 -1.16 18.59
CA VAL A 20 -19.84 -1.07 17.65
C VAL A 20 -20.36 -1.37 16.26
N GLN A 21 -20.55 -0.33 15.46
CA GLN A 21 -20.91 -0.47 14.05
C GLN A 21 -19.68 -0.87 13.23
N ASN A 22 -19.82 -1.90 12.41
CA ASN A 22 -18.84 -2.31 11.41
C ASN A 22 -19.59 -2.60 10.10
N GLY A 23 -19.51 -1.66 9.15
CA GLY A 23 -20.39 -1.65 7.97
C GLY A 23 -21.84 -1.36 8.36
N GLU A 24 -22.77 -2.17 7.84
CA GLU A 24 -24.20 -2.09 8.15
C GLU A 24 -24.56 -2.81 9.47
N THR A 25 -23.66 -3.63 10.01
CA THR A 25 -23.91 -4.46 11.18
C THR A 25 -23.51 -3.74 12.47
N VAL A 26 -24.42 -3.71 13.45
CA VAL A 26 -24.14 -3.21 14.80
C VAL A 26 -23.89 -4.38 15.74
N TYR A 27 -22.67 -4.47 16.27
CA TYR A 27 -22.26 -5.47 17.25
C TYR A 27 -22.33 -4.88 18.67
N ASN A 28 -22.81 -5.66 19.64
CA ASN A 28 -22.79 -5.28 21.05
C ASN A 28 -21.51 -5.83 21.69
N ALA A 29 -20.53 -4.96 21.93
CA ALA A 29 -19.30 -5.32 22.64
C ALA A 29 -19.47 -5.08 24.15
N GLU A 30 -19.20 -6.10 24.96
CA GLU A 30 -19.14 -5.99 26.42
C GLU A 30 -17.70 -5.73 26.84
N LEU A 31 -17.47 -4.63 27.54
CA LEU A 31 -16.18 -4.23 28.12
C LEU A 31 -16.24 -4.46 29.63
N LYS A 32 -15.65 -5.55 30.12
CA LYS A 32 -15.57 -5.85 31.56
C LYS A 32 -14.23 -5.42 32.13
N VAL A 33 -14.23 -4.62 33.20
CA VAL A 33 -13.01 -4.28 33.95
C VAL A 33 -12.63 -5.46 34.84
N ILE A 34 -11.46 -6.06 34.61
CA ILE A 34 -11.03 -7.31 35.26
C ILE A 34 -9.93 -7.12 36.31
N GLY A 35 -9.23 -5.99 36.33
CA GLY A 35 -8.20 -5.72 37.35
C GLY A 35 -7.36 -4.48 37.05
N ARG A 36 -6.26 -4.32 37.79
CA ARG A 36 -5.22 -3.32 37.60
C ARG A 36 -3.84 -3.98 37.68
N GLU A 37 -2.88 -3.50 36.89
CA GLU A 37 -1.51 -4.01 36.85
C GLU A 37 -0.53 -2.87 36.52
N LEU A 38 0.65 -2.86 37.15
CA LEU A 38 1.72 -1.92 36.80
C LEU A 38 2.41 -2.41 35.52
N LEU A 39 2.14 -1.74 34.40
CA LEU A 39 2.82 -2.03 33.14
C LEU A 39 4.11 -1.21 33.01
N LYS A 40 5.13 -1.86 32.46
CA LYS A 40 6.35 -1.21 31.96
C LYS A 40 6.44 -1.49 30.47
N ASN A 41 6.47 -0.43 29.66
CA ASN A 41 6.63 -0.49 28.21
C ASN A 41 7.60 0.60 27.74
N ASN A 42 7.76 0.74 26.42
CA ASN A 42 8.70 1.70 25.82
C ASN A 42 8.33 3.19 26.05
N VAL A 43 7.15 3.49 26.60
CA VAL A 43 6.67 4.85 26.90
C VAL A 43 6.77 5.18 28.40
N GLY A 44 7.03 4.17 29.26
CA GLY A 44 7.32 4.37 30.67
C GLY A 44 6.76 3.27 31.58
N SER A 45 6.67 3.58 32.88
CA SER A 45 5.93 2.78 33.85
C SER A 45 4.58 3.44 34.11
N SER A 46 3.49 2.71 33.98
CA SER A 46 2.13 3.22 34.20
C SER A 46 1.27 2.20 34.91
N ASN A 47 0.51 2.64 35.92
CA ASN A 47 -0.61 1.85 36.44
C ASN A 47 -1.64 1.71 35.32
N ALA A 48 -2.06 0.47 35.04
CA ALA A 48 -2.96 0.18 33.93
C ALA A 48 -4.20 -0.59 34.41
N ILE A 49 -5.38 -0.08 34.05
CA ILE A 49 -6.67 -0.74 34.21
C ILE A 49 -6.83 -1.79 33.11
N ILE A 50 -6.98 -3.05 33.50
CA ILE A 50 -7.17 -4.17 32.57
C ILE A 50 -8.66 -4.34 32.30
N THR A 51 -9.03 -4.30 31.02
CA THR A 51 -10.37 -4.61 30.54
C THR A 51 -10.35 -5.83 29.63
N GLN A 52 -11.40 -6.65 29.69
CA GLN A 52 -11.67 -7.74 28.75
C GLN A 52 -12.81 -7.31 27.84
N VAL A 53 -12.63 -7.50 26.52
CA VAL A 53 -13.67 -7.29 25.52
C VAL A 53 -14.29 -8.63 25.14
N ARG A 54 -15.61 -8.67 25.04
CA ARG A 54 -16.42 -9.75 24.44
C ARG A 54 -17.36 -9.17 23.40
N VAL A 55 -17.79 -9.97 22.43
CA VAL A 55 -18.72 -9.52 21.37
C VAL A 55 -19.96 -10.40 21.37
N GLY A 56 -21.06 -9.85 21.90
CA GLY A 56 -22.33 -10.53 22.03
C GLY A 56 -22.82 -11.10 20.69
N GLY A 57 -23.13 -12.39 20.68
CA GLY A 57 -23.62 -13.11 19.50
C GLY A 57 -22.53 -13.72 18.61
N ASN A 58 -21.23 -13.47 18.85
CA ASN A 58 -20.15 -14.02 18.03
C ASN A 58 -19.15 -14.86 18.84
N LYS A 59 -19.38 -16.18 18.88
CA LYS A 59 -18.49 -17.15 19.56
C LYS A 59 -17.07 -17.17 19.01
N GLU A 60 -16.88 -16.87 17.72
CA GLU A 60 -15.54 -16.84 17.11
C GLU A 60 -14.77 -15.59 17.54
N ALA A 61 -15.43 -14.45 17.71
CA ALA A 61 -14.83 -13.22 18.24
C ALA A 61 -14.44 -13.35 19.73
N ASP A 62 -15.27 -14.02 20.54
CA ASP A 62 -14.96 -14.28 21.96
C ASP A 62 -13.75 -15.22 22.15
N ASP A 63 -13.51 -16.12 21.20
CA ASP A 63 -12.36 -17.05 21.17
C ASP A 63 -11.02 -16.30 21.17
N TYR A 64 -10.96 -15.07 20.63
CA TYR A 64 -9.77 -14.21 20.61
C TYR A 64 -9.41 -13.61 21.99
N ARG A 65 -10.27 -13.71 23.01
CA ARG A 65 -10.03 -13.24 24.39
C ARG A 65 -9.32 -11.87 24.49
N VAL A 66 -9.83 -10.87 23.76
CA VAL A 66 -9.19 -9.56 23.67
C VAL A 66 -9.16 -8.86 25.03
N ARG A 67 -8.00 -8.32 25.40
CA ARG A 67 -7.83 -7.43 26.55
C ARG A 67 -7.29 -6.08 26.10
N VAL A 68 -7.77 -5.00 26.72
CA VAL A 68 -7.24 -3.65 26.55
C VAL A 68 -6.84 -3.10 27.91
N TYR A 69 -5.61 -2.62 28.00
CA TYR A 69 -5.01 -2.03 29.18
C TYR A 69 -4.99 -0.51 28.97
N PHE A 70 -5.70 0.23 29.81
CA PHE A 70 -5.76 1.69 29.77
C PHE A 70 -4.96 2.28 30.95
N THR A 71 -4.35 3.46 30.83
CA THR A 71 -3.76 4.16 31.99
C THR A 71 -4.80 4.39 33.09
N ASP A 72 -4.40 4.25 34.34
CA ASP A 72 -5.19 4.59 35.53
C ASP A 72 -5.06 6.11 35.81
N ASP A 73 -5.38 6.92 34.79
CA ASP A 73 -5.45 8.38 34.81
C ASP A 73 -6.73 8.86 34.12
N GLU A 74 -7.11 10.12 34.27
CA GLU A 74 -8.34 10.70 33.69
C GLU A 74 -8.45 10.55 32.16
N ARG A 75 -7.33 10.28 31.48
CA ARG A 75 -7.25 10.17 30.02
C ARG A 75 -7.49 8.75 29.52
N HIS A 76 -7.38 7.74 30.39
CA HIS A 76 -7.52 6.31 30.08
C HIS A 76 -6.87 5.93 28.74
N VAL A 77 -5.58 6.26 28.55
CA VAL A 77 -4.85 6.02 27.30
C VAL A 77 -4.60 4.52 27.13
N PRO A 78 -4.98 3.89 26.01
CA PRO A 78 -4.69 2.47 25.76
C PRO A 78 -3.17 2.26 25.62
N VAL A 79 -2.56 1.57 26.58
CA VAL A 79 -1.10 1.34 26.67
C VAL A 79 -0.66 -0.06 26.22
N LEU A 80 -1.57 -1.03 26.26
CA LEU A 80 -1.36 -2.39 25.76
C LEU A 80 -2.70 -2.98 25.31
N ILE A 81 -2.70 -3.72 24.20
CA ILE A 81 -3.79 -4.59 23.78
C ILE A 81 -3.22 -6.00 23.64
N THR A 82 -3.93 -7.02 24.13
CA THR A 82 -3.58 -8.43 23.87
C THR A 82 -4.77 -9.19 23.30
N ALA A 83 -4.50 -10.17 22.44
CA ALA A 83 -5.51 -11.05 21.87
C ALA A 83 -4.92 -12.46 21.69
N ARG A 84 -5.63 -13.50 22.11
CA ARG A 84 -5.20 -14.89 22.05
C ARG A 84 -5.85 -15.57 20.85
N HIS A 85 -5.18 -15.56 19.70
CA HIS A 85 -5.62 -16.29 18.51
C HIS A 85 -5.19 -17.77 18.58
N ARG A 86 -5.83 -18.64 17.77
CA ARG A 86 -5.48 -20.06 17.66
C ARG A 86 -4.03 -20.31 17.21
N ALA A 87 -3.41 -19.34 16.52
CA ALA A 87 -1.99 -19.36 16.13
C ALA A 87 -1.03 -18.68 17.14
N GLY A 88 -1.52 -18.24 18.31
CA GLY A 88 -0.70 -17.66 19.39
C GLY A 88 -1.23 -16.34 19.95
N GLU A 89 -0.54 -15.83 20.98
CA GLU A 89 -0.83 -14.53 21.58
C GLU A 89 -0.27 -13.38 20.73
N ILE A 90 -1.15 -12.41 20.45
CA ILE A 90 -0.89 -11.10 19.84
C ILE A 90 -0.77 -10.10 20.99
N ARG A 91 0.26 -9.26 20.97
CA ARG A 91 0.50 -8.20 21.95
C ARG A 91 0.83 -6.91 21.21
N ALA A 92 0.28 -5.80 21.67
CA ALA A 92 0.21 -4.54 20.96
C ALA A 92 0.42 -3.39 21.95
N GLU A 93 1.67 -2.93 22.09
CA GLU A 93 2.04 -1.91 23.06
C GLU A 93 2.01 -0.50 22.44
N LEU A 94 1.67 0.50 23.26
CA LEU A 94 1.78 1.91 22.89
C LEU A 94 3.26 2.25 22.68
N ALA A 95 3.60 2.67 21.45
CA ALA A 95 4.99 2.94 21.06
C ALA A 95 5.44 4.39 21.35
N SER A 96 4.51 5.34 21.39
CA SER A 96 4.74 6.74 21.78
C SER A 96 3.39 7.42 22.07
N ALA A 97 3.43 8.51 22.84
CA ALA A 97 2.32 9.43 23.00
C ALA A 97 2.85 10.87 23.02
N GLU A 98 2.60 11.64 21.96
CA GLU A 98 2.84 13.08 21.97
C GLU A 98 1.69 13.76 22.71
N ILE A 99 1.96 14.22 23.93
CA ILE A 99 1.02 15.01 24.71
C ILE A 99 1.20 16.47 24.29
N LEU A 100 0.32 16.93 23.38
CA LEU A 100 0.09 18.36 23.22
C LEU A 100 -0.42 18.89 24.56
N THR A 101 0.49 19.49 25.32
CA THR A 101 0.15 20.20 26.56
C THR A 101 -0.55 21.49 26.15
N ASP A 102 -1.68 21.80 26.79
CA ASP A 102 -2.54 22.89 26.33
C ASP A 102 -1.80 24.21 26.16
N LEU A 103 -2.16 24.94 25.10
CA LEU A 103 -1.58 26.24 24.76
C LEU A 103 -1.77 27.23 25.92
N GLN A 104 -0.70 27.44 26.68
CA GLN A 104 -0.66 28.44 27.74
C GLN A 104 -0.83 29.82 27.08
N PRO A 105 -1.86 30.61 27.44
CA PRO A 105 -2.15 31.87 26.75
C PRO A 105 -1.01 32.85 26.99
N THR A 106 -0.19 33.04 25.95
CA THR A 106 0.96 33.94 26.03
C THR A 106 0.46 35.37 25.96
N VAL A 107 0.73 36.14 27.01
CA VAL A 107 0.32 37.54 27.14
C VAL A 107 0.94 38.36 25.99
N ALA A 108 0.13 39.19 25.34
CA ALA A 108 0.58 40.04 24.24
C ALA A 108 1.66 41.03 24.70
N GLY A 109 2.82 41.02 24.05
CA GLY A 109 3.95 41.88 24.39
C GLY A 109 4.76 42.31 23.16
N ALA A 110 4.59 43.58 22.78
CA ALA A 110 5.47 44.41 21.93
C ALA A 110 5.94 43.86 20.56
N ALA A 111 5.43 44.49 19.49
CA ALA A 111 6.01 44.39 18.15
C ALA A 111 7.27 45.28 18.02
N PRO A 112 8.30 44.87 17.24
CA PRO A 112 9.38 45.74 16.79
C PRO A 112 9.00 46.50 15.49
N THR A 113 9.36 47.78 15.46
CA THR A 113 9.09 48.76 14.38
C THR A 113 10.01 48.56 13.14
N PRO A 114 9.55 48.83 11.91
CA PRO A 114 10.38 48.73 10.69
C PRO A 114 10.95 50.08 10.21
N THR A 115 12.21 50.11 9.75
CA THR A 115 12.82 51.18 8.91
C THR A 115 14.22 50.76 8.41
N PRO A 116 14.84 51.40 7.39
CA PRO A 116 14.31 52.12 6.22
C PRO A 116 14.88 51.63 4.86
N LEU A 117 14.37 52.16 3.73
CA LEU A 117 14.89 51.99 2.36
C LEU A 117 15.82 53.15 1.94
N GLN A 118 16.72 52.94 0.96
CA GLN A 118 17.34 54.04 0.19
C GLN A 118 17.70 53.64 -1.28
N PRO A 119 17.41 54.49 -2.31
CA PRO A 119 17.73 54.28 -3.75
C PRO A 119 18.71 55.37 -4.31
N PRO A 120 18.85 55.62 -5.65
CA PRO A 120 19.28 54.76 -6.77
C PRO A 120 20.41 55.39 -7.66
N GLY A 121 20.89 54.68 -8.71
CA GLY A 121 21.58 55.27 -9.89
C GLY A 121 21.72 54.25 -11.06
N THR A 122 21.14 54.40 -12.27
CA THR A 122 21.55 55.17 -13.49
C THR A 122 22.99 54.94 -13.99
N THR A 123 23.34 54.70 -15.28
CA THR A 123 22.65 54.79 -16.60
C THR A 123 23.15 53.79 -17.68
N LEU A 124 22.18 53.21 -18.42
CA LEU A 124 22.02 52.75 -19.82
C LEU A 124 23.13 52.67 -20.94
N PRO A 125 22.92 51.79 -21.99
CA PRO A 125 23.76 51.57 -23.20
C PRO A 125 23.12 52.15 -24.52
N PRO A 126 23.63 51.88 -25.77
CA PRO A 126 23.24 50.65 -26.53
C PRO A 126 24.22 50.15 -27.66
N GLY A 127 23.89 49.01 -28.31
CA GLY A 127 24.36 48.57 -29.66
C GLY A 127 24.97 47.14 -29.74
N GLY A 128 24.69 46.26 -30.72
CA GLY A 128 23.79 46.30 -31.88
C GLY A 128 23.67 44.90 -32.57
N LEU A 129 22.62 44.68 -33.37
CA LEU A 129 22.30 43.45 -34.16
C LEU A 129 23.03 43.47 -35.54
N PRO A 130 23.30 42.34 -36.27
CA PRO A 130 22.23 41.55 -36.95
C PRO A 130 22.45 40.05 -37.35
N ARG A 131 21.31 39.33 -37.49
CA ARG A 131 20.87 38.35 -38.54
C ARG A 131 21.84 37.33 -39.23
N ASN A 132 21.54 36.02 -39.08
CA ASN A 132 20.98 35.04 -40.08
C ASN A 132 21.49 34.97 -41.56
N PRO A 133 21.29 33.87 -42.38
CA PRO A 133 20.64 32.55 -42.14
C PRO A 133 21.38 31.29 -42.79
N PRO A 134 20.87 30.41 -43.72
CA PRO A 134 21.00 28.93 -43.56
C PRO A 134 21.50 28.08 -44.77
N VAL A 135 22.05 26.87 -44.54
CA VAL A 135 22.32 25.81 -45.56
C VAL A 135 22.37 24.44 -44.83
N GLY A 136 21.96 23.26 -45.32
CA GLY A 136 21.26 22.82 -46.55
C GLY A 136 21.33 21.27 -46.68
N ASN A 137 20.36 20.61 -47.33
CA ASN A 137 20.38 19.16 -47.64
C ASN A 137 21.07 18.90 -49.00
N PRO A 138 21.66 17.70 -49.23
CA PRO A 138 21.10 16.77 -50.24
C PRO A 138 21.41 15.28 -49.91
N PRO A 139 21.26 14.32 -50.86
CA PRO A 139 19.99 13.74 -51.32
C PRO A 139 19.87 12.24 -50.96
N GLY A 140 18.72 11.63 -51.25
CA GLY A 140 18.42 10.25 -50.85
C GLY A 140 19.04 9.16 -51.73
N ASN A 141 18.96 7.92 -51.23
CA ASN A 141 19.12 6.72 -52.05
C ASN A 141 17.97 5.76 -51.73
N ALA A 142 17.22 5.33 -52.75
CA ALA A 142 16.05 4.51 -52.59
C ALA A 142 16.39 3.03 -52.82
N THR A 143 16.16 2.19 -51.82
CA THR A 143 16.17 0.72 -51.96
C THR A 143 14.90 0.17 -51.33
N GLN A 144 14.17 -0.67 -52.05
CA GLN A 144 12.84 -1.15 -51.66
C GLN A 144 12.89 -2.02 -50.39
N PRO A 145 11.93 -1.90 -49.45
CA PRO A 145 11.75 -2.89 -48.40
C PRO A 145 11.03 -4.14 -48.95
N PRO A 146 11.51 -5.37 -48.66
CA PRO A 146 10.72 -6.56 -48.91
C PRO A 146 9.58 -6.69 -47.89
N MET A 147 8.41 -7.11 -48.40
CA MET A 147 7.27 -7.71 -47.68
C MET A 147 6.99 -7.25 -46.25
N SER A 148 5.90 -6.49 -46.09
CA SER A 148 5.27 -6.17 -44.81
C SER A 148 4.82 -7.44 -44.06
N ALA A 149 5.66 -7.96 -43.18
CA ALA A 149 5.16 -8.55 -41.95
C ALA A 149 4.64 -7.40 -41.08
N THR A 150 3.33 -7.38 -40.80
CA THR A 150 2.72 -6.41 -39.86
C THR A 150 3.14 -6.76 -38.44
N GLY A 151 4.41 -6.46 -38.12
CA GLY A 151 4.88 -6.37 -36.74
C GLY A 151 4.13 -5.21 -36.09
N ALA A 152 3.07 -5.52 -35.34
CA ALA A 152 2.49 -4.56 -34.43
C ALA A 152 3.61 -4.03 -33.53
N ALA A 153 3.84 -2.72 -33.55
CA ALA A 153 4.83 -2.11 -32.67
C ALA A 153 4.51 -2.54 -31.23
N PRO A 154 5.50 -2.97 -30.43
CA PRO A 154 5.25 -3.39 -29.06
C PRO A 154 4.53 -2.26 -28.34
N ALA A 155 3.35 -2.55 -27.79
CA ALA A 155 2.50 -1.54 -27.16
C ALA A 155 3.32 -0.79 -26.10
N GLU A 156 3.45 0.55 -26.24
CA GLU A 156 4.28 1.32 -25.33
C GLU A 156 3.73 1.16 -23.91
N LEU A 157 4.53 0.54 -23.03
CA LEU A 157 4.11 0.29 -21.66
C LEU A 157 3.83 1.62 -20.96
N PRO A 158 2.79 1.69 -20.09
CA PRO A 158 2.40 2.94 -19.42
C PRO A 158 3.37 3.36 -18.29
N PHE A 159 4.56 2.75 -18.24
CA PHE A 159 5.67 2.99 -17.33
C PHE A 159 7.00 2.76 -18.05
N LYS A 160 8.10 3.26 -17.47
CA LYS A 160 9.45 3.12 -18.03
C LYS A 160 10.43 2.61 -16.95
N PRO A 161 11.55 1.96 -17.34
CA PRO A 161 12.63 1.64 -16.40
C PRO A 161 13.07 2.88 -15.62
N GLY A 162 13.31 2.72 -14.33
CA GLY A 162 13.55 3.83 -13.40
C GLY A 162 12.29 4.32 -12.65
N GLU A 163 11.08 3.89 -13.03
CA GLU A 163 9.87 4.23 -12.27
C GLU A 163 9.91 3.64 -10.85
N SER A 164 9.51 4.45 -9.86
CA SER A 164 9.40 4.07 -8.45
C SER A 164 8.09 4.61 -7.88
N LEU A 165 7.20 3.71 -7.46
CA LEU A 165 5.92 4.02 -6.84
C LEU A 165 5.99 3.71 -5.35
N ASN A 166 5.93 4.75 -4.51
CA ASN A 166 5.97 4.62 -3.07
C ASN A 166 4.56 4.79 -2.49
N PHE A 167 4.11 3.85 -1.68
CA PHE A 167 2.81 3.84 -1.02
C PHE A 167 2.96 3.91 0.50
N ASN A 168 2.06 4.64 1.14
CA ASN A 168 1.89 4.67 2.59
C ASN A 168 0.72 3.76 2.97
N PHE A 169 0.92 2.82 3.90
CA PHE A 169 -0.14 1.96 4.43
C PHE A 169 -0.78 2.57 5.67
N PHE A 170 -2.10 2.49 5.76
CA PHE A 170 -2.94 2.92 6.88
C PHE A 170 -3.81 1.76 7.33
N LEU A 171 -4.09 1.68 8.62
CA LEU A 171 -4.96 0.68 9.23
C LEU A 171 -6.13 1.36 9.96
N GLY A 172 -7.34 0.85 9.75
CA GLY A 172 -8.54 1.45 10.31
C GLY A 172 -8.81 2.84 9.74
N THR A 173 -9.31 3.73 10.58
CA THR A 173 -9.53 5.15 10.28
C THR A 173 -8.32 6.03 10.64
N SER A 174 -7.15 5.44 10.93
CA SER A 174 -5.98 6.21 11.34
C SER A 174 -5.43 7.04 10.17
N PRO A 175 -5.19 8.35 10.35
CA PRO A 175 -4.49 9.16 9.36
C PRO A 175 -2.96 8.93 9.38
N GLN A 176 -2.42 8.25 10.40
CA GLN A 176 -0.99 7.97 10.52
C GLN A 176 -0.62 6.70 9.74
N PRO A 177 0.40 6.74 8.85
CA PRO A 177 0.85 5.54 8.16
C PRO A 177 1.59 4.59 9.11
N ILE A 178 1.30 3.30 8.96
CA ILE A 178 1.87 2.19 9.74
C ILE A 178 2.96 1.42 8.98
N GLY A 179 3.24 1.79 7.74
CA GLY A 179 4.21 1.14 6.88
C GLY A 179 4.30 1.77 5.50
N VAL A 180 5.26 1.31 4.71
CA VAL A 180 5.46 1.74 3.32
C VAL A 180 5.62 0.54 2.38
N ALA A 181 5.09 0.65 1.17
CA ALA A 181 5.48 -0.18 0.03
C ALA A 181 6.25 0.64 -0.98
N THR A 182 7.22 0.02 -1.64
CA THR A 182 7.94 0.59 -2.77
C THR A 182 7.92 -0.42 -3.91
N PHE A 183 7.27 -0.07 -5.02
CA PHE A 183 7.31 -0.83 -6.27
C PHE A 183 8.25 -0.13 -7.23
N GLN A 184 9.14 -0.87 -7.89
CA GLN A 184 10.20 -0.30 -8.73
C GLN A 184 10.39 -1.09 -10.03
N VAL A 185 10.55 -0.37 -11.14
CA VAL A 185 10.94 -0.94 -12.44
C VAL A 185 12.45 -0.71 -12.60
N ARG A 186 13.25 -1.77 -12.53
CA ARG A 186 14.69 -1.69 -12.77
C ARG A 186 15.02 -1.67 -14.27
N SER A 187 16.26 -1.32 -14.58
CA SER A 187 16.79 -1.28 -15.94
C SER A 187 16.60 -2.62 -16.67
N ARG A 188 16.37 -2.55 -17.99
CA ARG A 188 16.37 -3.73 -18.85
C ARG A 188 17.77 -4.33 -18.90
N ALA A 189 17.89 -5.63 -18.69
CA ALA A 189 19.17 -6.35 -18.70
C ALA A 189 18.97 -7.83 -19.07
N LYS A 190 20.08 -8.56 -19.19
CA LYS A 190 20.05 -10.02 -19.26
C LYS A 190 19.99 -10.61 -17.85
N TYR A 191 18.88 -11.26 -17.53
CA TYR A 191 18.66 -11.98 -16.28
C TYR A 191 18.52 -13.47 -16.63
N PHE A 192 19.32 -14.34 -16.01
CA PHE A 192 19.26 -15.80 -16.23
C PHE A 192 19.31 -16.19 -17.73
N ASN A 193 20.21 -15.53 -18.47
CA ASN A 193 20.39 -15.66 -19.93
C ASN A 193 19.17 -15.27 -20.79
N ARG A 194 18.22 -14.49 -20.26
CA ARG A 194 17.07 -13.94 -20.99
C ARG A 194 17.05 -12.42 -20.90
N ASP A 195 16.73 -11.72 -21.99
CA ASP A 195 16.49 -10.28 -21.95
C ASP A 195 15.16 -10.00 -21.22
N GLY A 196 15.19 -9.14 -20.20
CA GLY A 196 14.02 -8.90 -19.36
C GLY A 196 14.06 -7.61 -18.56
N LEU A 197 12.99 -7.36 -17.82
CA LEU A 197 12.89 -6.32 -16.79
C LEU A 197 12.87 -6.99 -15.42
N LEU A 198 13.45 -6.33 -14.43
CA LEU A 198 13.27 -6.67 -13.01
C LEU A 198 12.25 -5.71 -12.39
N LEU A 199 11.11 -6.24 -11.99
CA LEU A 199 10.10 -5.56 -11.20
C LEU A 199 10.33 -5.93 -9.73
N ALA A 200 10.60 -4.95 -8.88
CA ALA A 200 10.84 -5.15 -7.46
C ALA A 200 9.70 -4.57 -6.63
N MET A 201 9.35 -5.22 -5.53
CA MET A 201 8.45 -4.74 -4.49
C MET A 201 9.13 -4.95 -3.13
N SER A 202 9.13 -3.92 -2.28
CA SER A 202 9.44 -4.07 -0.87
C SER A 202 8.33 -3.50 0.00
N VAL A 203 7.93 -4.20 1.06
CA VAL A 203 6.96 -3.72 2.06
C VAL A 203 7.63 -3.75 3.42
N GLN A 204 7.52 -2.66 4.17
CA GLN A 204 7.98 -2.62 5.56
C GLN A 204 6.98 -1.87 6.45
N THR A 205 6.63 -2.43 7.61
CA THR A 205 5.94 -1.63 8.63
C THR A 205 6.91 -0.67 9.33
N ARG A 206 6.37 0.37 9.97
CA ARG A 206 7.14 1.44 10.62
C ARG A 206 6.46 1.89 11.91
N GLY A 207 7.26 2.26 12.91
CA GLY A 207 6.76 2.83 14.17
C GLY A 207 5.75 1.90 14.83
N ALA A 208 4.56 2.42 15.19
CA ALA A 208 3.51 1.61 15.78
C ALA A 208 3.13 0.37 14.93
N GLY A 209 3.20 0.45 13.59
CA GLY A 209 2.92 -0.70 12.73
C GLY A 209 3.93 -1.83 12.88
N GLU A 210 5.21 -1.50 13.10
CA GLU A 210 6.29 -2.45 13.29
C GLU A 210 6.14 -3.20 14.63
N THR A 211 5.70 -2.50 15.68
CA THR A 211 5.39 -3.10 16.99
C THR A 211 4.17 -4.03 16.93
N LEU A 212 3.13 -3.65 16.18
CA LEU A 212 1.88 -4.42 16.05
C LEU A 212 2.03 -5.66 15.15
N PHE A 213 2.69 -5.50 14.01
CA PHE A 213 2.88 -6.54 13.01
C PHE A 213 4.14 -6.21 12.19
N PRO A 214 5.32 -6.67 12.61
CA PRO A 214 6.56 -6.38 11.89
C PRO A 214 6.52 -7.09 10.53
N VAL A 215 6.55 -6.31 9.45
CA VAL A 215 6.61 -6.78 8.06
C VAL A 215 7.92 -6.28 7.47
N ILE A 216 8.70 -7.16 6.84
CA ILE A 216 9.87 -6.82 6.03
C ILE A 216 9.89 -7.75 4.81
N ASP A 217 9.02 -7.45 3.85
CA ASP A 217 8.84 -8.28 2.66
C ASP A 217 9.60 -7.70 1.47
N GLN A 218 10.19 -8.60 0.68
CA GLN A 218 10.86 -8.29 -0.57
C GLN A 218 10.43 -9.31 -1.63
N ILE A 219 9.98 -8.83 -2.78
CA ILE A 219 9.66 -9.65 -3.95
C ILE A 219 10.35 -9.07 -5.18
N ASN A 220 11.12 -9.90 -5.88
CA ASN A 220 11.66 -9.63 -7.20
C ASN A 220 10.92 -10.49 -8.23
N SER A 221 10.52 -9.89 -9.34
CA SER A 221 9.91 -10.57 -10.50
C SER A 221 10.72 -10.23 -11.74
N TYR A 222 11.30 -11.25 -12.36
CA TYR A 222 12.05 -11.14 -13.61
C TYR A 222 11.11 -11.51 -14.75
N VAL A 223 10.74 -10.51 -15.54
CA VAL A 223 9.68 -10.60 -16.55
C VAL A 223 10.23 -10.40 -17.95
N ASP A 224 9.57 -11.02 -18.93
CA ASP A 224 9.72 -10.60 -20.32
C ASP A 224 9.29 -9.13 -20.48
N ALA A 225 10.10 -8.36 -21.20
CA ALA A 225 9.98 -6.90 -21.23
C ALA A 225 8.81 -6.37 -22.09
N ALA A 226 8.20 -7.21 -22.94
CA ALA A 226 7.07 -6.82 -23.77
C ALA A 226 5.72 -7.29 -23.19
N THR A 227 5.70 -8.49 -22.60
CA THR A 227 4.49 -9.15 -22.10
C THR A 227 4.29 -9.01 -20.58
N LEU A 228 5.34 -8.64 -19.84
CA LEU A 228 5.38 -8.63 -18.36
C LEU A 228 5.12 -10.00 -17.71
N ILE A 229 5.19 -11.08 -18.48
CA ILE A 229 5.02 -12.43 -17.96
C ILE A 229 6.32 -12.84 -17.24
N PRO A 230 6.26 -13.31 -15.97
CA PRO A 230 7.43 -13.71 -15.22
C PRO A 230 8.01 -15.02 -15.74
N PHE A 231 9.34 -15.07 -15.85
CA PHE A 231 10.11 -16.31 -16.04
C PHE A 231 10.85 -16.72 -14.76
N ARG A 232 10.97 -15.83 -13.78
CA ARG A 232 11.44 -16.15 -12.43
C ARG A 232 10.89 -15.14 -11.42
N SER A 233 10.60 -15.60 -10.21
CA SER A 233 10.26 -14.73 -9.08
C SER A 233 11.00 -15.19 -7.82
N GLU A 234 11.40 -14.24 -6.98
CA GLU A 234 12.13 -14.49 -5.74
C GLU A 234 11.38 -13.73 -4.63
N LEU A 235 10.89 -14.42 -3.60
CA LEU A 235 10.20 -13.79 -2.49
C LEU A 235 10.91 -14.12 -1.17
N ASN A 236 11.04 -13.10 -0.34
CA ASN A 236 11.53 -13.17 1.04
C ASN A 236 10.55 -12.38 1.90
N LEU A 237 9.70 -13.09 2.66
CA LEU A 237 8.62 -12.52 3.46
C LEU A 237 8.89 -12.72 4.95
N VAL A 238 8.70 -11.65 5.72
CA VAL A 238 9.02 -11.55 7.15
C VAL A 238 7.83 -10.91 7.84
N GLU A 239 6.77 -11.68 8.06
CA GLU A 239 5.46 -11.21 8.55
C GLU A 239 5.22 -11.68 10.00
N GLY A 240 5.52 -10.86 11.00
CA GLY A 240 5.36 -11.22 12.41
C GLY A 240 6.25 -12.41 12.80
N LYS A 241 5.64 -13.59 13.01
CA LYS A 241 6.33 -14.87 13.24
C LYS A 241 6.50 -15.71 11.97
N ARG A 242 5.77 -15.40 10.89
CA ARG A 242 5.84 -16.11 9.61
C ARG A 242 7.11 -15.68 8.86
N ARG A 243 7.88 -16.67 8.40
CA ARG A 243 9.00 -16.47 7.49
C ARG A 243 8.75 -17.35 6.28
N ALA A 244 8.82 -16.77 5.09
CA ALA A 244 8.69 -17.53 3.84
C ALA A 244 9.74 -17.04 2.85
N ARG A 245 10.64 -17.93 2.46
CA ARG A 245 11.61 -17.68 1.41
C ARG A 245 11.50 -18.79 0.38
N TRP A 246 11.41 -18.39 -0.88
CA TRP A 246 11.36 -19.29 -2.03
C TRP A 246 11.74 -18.55 -3.30
N VAL A 247 12.17 -19.34 -4.27
CA VAL A 247 12.46 -18.94 -5.64
C VAL A 247 11.62 -19.82 -6.54
N VAL A 248 10.92 -19.21 -7.49
CA VAL A 248 10.16 -19.92 -8.51
C VAL A 248 10.71 -19.58 -9.89
N SER A 249 10.96 -20.61 -10.70
CA SER A 249 11.34 -20.49 -12.11
C SER A 249 10.17 -20.96 -12.97
N ALA A 250 9.71 -20.10 -13.86
CA ALA A 250 8.47 -20.28 -14.63
C ALA A 250 8.79 -20.62 -16.09
N ASP A 251 8.48 -21.86 -16.49
CA ASP A 251 8.38 -22.26 -17.89
C ASP A 251 6.99 -21.89 -18.42
N GLN A 252 6.94 -20.71 -19.04
CA GLN A 252 5.77 -20.17 -19.71
C GLN A 252 5.55 -20.76 -21.11
N THR A 253 6.40 -21.69 -21.57
CA THR A 253 6.22 -22.41 -22.84
C THR A 253 5.56 -23.77 -22.59
N GLY A 254 6.08 -24.52 -21.62
CA GLY A 254 5.54 -25.81 -21.18
C GLY A 254 4.46 -25.73 -20.09
N GLY A 255 4.08 -24.54 -19.64
CA GLY A 255 2.98 -24.35 -18.68
C GLY A 255 3.26 -24.87 -17.27
N SER A 256 4.45 -24.60 -16.71
CA SER A 256 4.76 -25.05 -15.35
C SER A 256 5.75 -24.15 -14.60
N ALA A 257 5.68 -24.18 -13.28
CA ALA A 257 6.56 -23.51 -12.35
C ALA A 257 7.32 -24.51 -11.49
N LEU A 258 8.63 -24.31 -11.34
CA LEU A 258 9.51 -25.10 -10.47
C LEU A 258 9.98 -24.21 -9.31
N PHE A 259 9.70 -24.65 -8.08
CA PHE A 259 10.16 -24.01 -6.85
C PHE A 259 11.54 -24.54 -6.44
N ASP A 260 12.28 -23.76 -5.66
CA ASP A 260 13.62 -24.11 -5.14
C ASP A 260 13.66 -25.31 -4.20
N ASP A 261 12.53 -25.67 -3.58
CA ASP A 261 12.38 -26.94 -2.85
C ASP A 261 12.00 -28.14 -3.74
N GLY A 262 12.10 -27.99 -5.07
CA GLY A 262 11.80 -29.04 -6.04
C GLY A 262 10.30 -29.23 -6.33
N THR A 263 9.40 -28.51 -5.67
CA THR A 263 7.97 -28.58 -5.98
C THR A 263 7.72 -28.11 -7.41
N ARG A 264 7.13 -28.97 -8.25
CA ARG A 264 6.61 -28.57 -9.57
C ARG A 264 5.11 -28.30 -9.49
N VAL A 265 4.65 -27.23 -10.13
CA VAL A 265 3.25 -26.81 -10.21
C VAL A 265 2.92 -26.58 -11.68
N GLU A 266 1.89 -27.24 -12.20
CA GLU A 266 1.34 -26.93 -13.52
C GLU A 266 0.56 -25.61 -13.46
N MET A 267 0.64 -24.80 -14.51
CA MET A 267 -0.04 -23.50 -14.58
C MET A 267 -0.36 -23.10 -16.04
N PRO A 268 -1.42 -22.33 -16.29
CA PRO A 268 -1.67 -21.76 -17.61
C PRO A 268 -0.48 -20.95 -18.15
N VAL A 269 -0.24 -21.00 -19.45
CA VAL A 269 0.67 -20.07 -20.13
C VAL A 269 0.17 -18.63 -19.94
N GLY A 270 1.08 -17.70 -19.64
CA GLY A 270 0.71 -16.31 -19.30
C GLY A 270 0.29 -16.13 -17.84
N THR A 271 0.73 -17.03 -16.95
CA THR A 271 0.52 -16.86 -15.51
C THR A 271 1.45 -15.79 -14.95
N HIS A 272 0.88 -14.75 -14.34
CA HIS A 272 1.60 -13.71 -13.62
C HIS A 272 1.90 -14.11 -12.17
N ASP A 273 2.77 -13.35 -11.52
CA ASP A 273 2.93 -13.27 -10.06
C ASP A 273 2.34 -11.96 -9.52
N LEU A 274 2.43 -11.73 -8.20
CA LEU A 274 1.87 -10.55 -7.54
C LEU A 274 2.42 -9.21 -8.03
N VAL A 275 3.70 -9.14 -8.41
CA VAL A 275 4.35 -7.88 -8.79
C VAL A 275 4.15 -7.61 -10.28
N SER A 276 4.33 -8.64 -11.11
CA SER A 276 4.06 -8.56 -12.55
C SER A 276 2.59 -8.23 -12.85
N VAL A 277 1.62 -8.83 -12.15
CA VAL A 277 0.20 -8.48 -12.36
C VAL A 277 -0.09 -7.04 -11.96
N PHE A 278 0.52 -6.52 -10.89
CA PHE A 278 0.35 -5.14 -10.44
C PHE A 278 0.74 -4.11 -11.53
N TYR A 279 1.81 -4.39 -12.27
CA TYR A 279 2.19 -3.58 -13.43
C TYR A 279 1.35 -3.88 -14.68
N ALA A 280 1.02 -5.14 -14.95
CA ALA A 280 0.23 -5.55 -16.11
C ALA A 280 -1.20 -4.98 -16.11
N LEU A 281 -1.83 -4.81 -14.93
CA LEU A 281 -3.14 -4.15 -14.78
C LEU A 281 -3.23 -2.78 -15.49
N ARG A 282 -2.10 -2.08 -15.63
CA ARG A 282 -2.04 -0.76 -16.29
C ARG A 282 -2.28 -0.86 -17.81
N SER A 283 -2.02 -2.00 -18.44
CA SER A 283 -2.26 -2.20 -19.89
C SER A 283 -3.68 -2.64 -20.25
N PHE A 284 -4.50 -3.04 -19.28
CA PHE A 284 -5.82 -3.65 -19.54
C PHE A 284 -6.85 -2.63 -20.07
N ASP A 285 -7.93 -3.12 -20.67
CA ASP A 285 -9.13 -2.31 -20.89
C ASP A 285 -9.82 -2.05 -19.55
N LEU A 286 -9.63 -0.83 -19.03
CA LEU A 286 -10.23 -0.34 -17.78
C LEU A 286 -11.51 0.47 -18.03
N THR A 287 -12.18 0.28 -19.17
CA THR A 287 -13.50 0.88 -19.41
C THR A 287 -14.51 0.32 -18.41
N PRO A 288 -15.26 1.15 -17.66
CA PRO A 288 -16.27 0.67 -16.72
C PRO A 288 -17.24 -0.36 -17.34
N GLY A 289 -17.53 -1.43 -16.59
CA GLY A 289 -18.29 -2.59 -17.05
C GLY A 289 -17.43 -3.71 -17.67
N LYS A 290 -16.16 -3.45 -18.02
CA LYS A 290 -15.25 -4.50 -18.51
C LYS A 290 -14.76 -5.40 -17.39
N ARG A 291 -14.69 -6.70 -17.65
CA ARG A 291 -14.08 -7.72 -16.79
C ARG A 291 -12.98 -8.43 -17.56
N ASN A 292 -11.76 -8.34 -17.06
CA ASN A 292 -10.61 -9.10 -17.52
C ASN A 292 -10.38 -10.29 -16.56
N ALA A 293 -9.71 -11.34 -17.02
CA ALA A 293 -9.34 -12.48 -16.20
C ALA A 293 -7.90 -12.89 -16.52
N VAL A 294 -7.05 -13.05 -15.50
CA VAL A 294 -5.64 -13.42 -15.68
C VAL A 294 -5.22 -14.50 -14.70
N SER A 295 -4.36 -15.42 -15.15
CA SER A 295 -3.81 -16.45 -14.26
C SER A 295 -2.73 -15.85 -13.35
N LEU A 296 -2.76 -16.22 -12.09
CA LEU A 296 -1.92 -15.69 -11.02
C LEU A 296 -1.37 -16.84 -10.16
N LEU A 297 -0.04 -17.01 -10.10
CA LEU A 297 0.61 -17.99 -9.24
C LEU A 297 0.83 -17.40 -7.85
N VAL A 298 0.02 -17.82 -6.87
CA VAL A 298 0.13 -17.39 -5.46
C VAL A 298 0.06 -18.59 -4.54
N ASN A 299 1.01 -18.66 -3.60
CA ASN A 299 1.11 -19.74 -2.62
C ASN A 299 1.15 -21.15 -3.25
N LYS A 300 2.05 -21.37 -4.23
CA LYS A 300 2.18 -22.63 -5.01
C LYS A 300 0.90 -23.09 -5.72
N ARG A 301 -0.06 -22.19 -5.95
CA ARG A 301 -1.33 -22.50 -6.64
C ARG A 301 -1.60 -21.47 -7.73
N PRO A 302 -1.84 -21.89 -8.99
CA PRO A 302 -2.43 -21.02 -9.98
C PRO A 302 -3.86 -20.69 -9.55
N ARG A 303 -4.25 -19.43 -9.67
CA ARG A 303 -5.59 -18.92 -9.39
C ARG A 303 -5.98 -17.99 -10.52
N LEU A 304 -7.25 -17.99 -10.91
CA LEU A 304 -7.75 -16.97 -11.83
C LEU A 304 -8.05 -15.70 -11.04
N LEU A 305 -7.44 -14.57 -11.39
CA LEU A 305 -7.77 -13.25 -10.88
C LEU A 305 -8.73 -12.56 -11.85
N PHE A 306 -9.93 -12.25 -11.38
CA PHE A 306 -10.88 -11.41 -12.08
C PHE A 306 -10.64 -9.94 -11.74
N VAL A 307 -10.57 -9.12 -12.78
CA VAL A 307 -10.32 -7.69 -12.71
C VAL A 307 -11.50 -6.97 -13.38
N THR A 308 -12.42 -6.46 -12.57
CA THR A 308 -13.62 -5.77 -13.07
C THR A 308 -13.48 -4.27 -12.89
N ALA A 309 -13.48 -3.51 -13.98
CA ALA A 309 -13.55 -2.06 -13.94
C ALA A 309 -14.98 -1.63 -13.59
N LEU A 310 -15.17 -0.98 -12.44
CA LEU A 310 -16.49 -0.69 -11.89
C LEU A 310 -17.04 0.64 -12.40
N ARG A 311 -16.30 1.72 -12.15
CA ARG A 311 -16.74 3.10 -12.36
C ARG A 311 -15.56 4.05 -12.44
N ARG A 312 -15.78 5.23 -13.02
CA ARG A 312 -14.90 6.38 -12.85
C ARG A 312 -15.18 7.04 -11.49
N ALA A 313 -14.14 7.50 -10.83
CA ALA A 313 -14.18 8.21 -9.56
C ALA A 313 -13.11 9.33 -9.58
N SER A 314 -13.15 10.24 -8.62
CA SER A 314 -12.02 11.13 -8.34
C SER A 314 -11.50 10.83 -6.93
N ILE A 315 -10.18 10.72 -6.77
CA ILE A 315 -9.55 10.40 -5.49
C ILE A 315 -8.60 11.51 -5.07
N THR A 316 -8.78 11.98 -3.85
CA THR A 316 -7.79 12.79 -3.13
C THR A 316 -6.82 11.87 -2.39
N LEU A 317 -5.52 12.09 -2.62
CA LEU A 317 -4.41 11.50 -1.89
C LEU A 317 -3.81 12.58 -0.99
N GLY A 318 -3.73 12.34 0.32
CA GLY A 318 -3.29 13.34 1.28
C GLY A 318 -4.12 14.64 1.20
N THR A 319 -3.44 15.77 1.13
CA THR A 319 -4.02 17.12 0.93
C THR A 319 -4.00 17.57 -0.55
N GLY A 320 -3.73 16.65 -1.47
CA GLY A 320 -3.57 16.95 -2.90
C GLY A 320 -4.87 17.26 -3.64
N GLN A 321 -4.74 17.59 -4.93
CA GLN A 321 -5.89 17.75 -5.81
C GLN A 321 -6.59 16.41 -6.12
N PRO A 322 -7.90 16.40 -6.42
CA PRO A 322 -8.61 15.19 -6.83
C PRO A 322 -8.07 14.64 -8.16
N ILE A 323 -7.73 13.36 -8.19
CA ILE A 323 -7.17 12.67 -9.36
C ILE A 323 -8.26 11.79 -10.00
N PRO A 324 -8.61 12.01 -11.27
CA PRO A 324 -9.53 11.13 -12.00
C PRO A 324 -8.97 9.70 -12.15
N ALA A 325 -9.75 8.72 -11.70
CA ALA A 325 -9.36 7.32 -11.59
C ALA A 325 -10.50 6.37 -12.02
N VAL A 326 -10.14 5.13 -12.33
CA VAL A 326 -11.07 4.00 -12.43
C VAL A 326 -10.93 3.13 -11.20
N GLU A 327 -12.04 2.75 -10.58
CA GLU A 327 -12.10 1.75 -9.51
C GLU A 327 -12.15 0.33 -10.08
N LEU A 328 -11.24 -0.53 -9.65
CA LEU A 328 -11.16 -1.94 -10.06
C LEU A 328 -11.50 -2.84 -8.87
N SER A 329 -12.34 -3.84 -9.12
CA SER A 329 -12.56 -5.00 -8.25
C SER A 329 -11.55 -6.08 -8.58
N LEU A 330 -10.86 -6.63 -7.57
CA LEU A 330 -9.89 -7.71 -7.72
C LEU A 330 -10.37 -8.93 -6.92
N ILE A 331 -10.83 -9.99 -7.60
CA ILE A 331 -11.46 -11.17 -6.97
C ILE A 331 -10.79 -12.43 -7.50
N THR A 332 -10.33 -13.34 -6.64
CA THR A 332 -9.80 -14.64 -7.11
C THR A 332 -10.93 -15.64 -7.39
N GLY A 333 -10.71 -16.62 -8.25
CA GLY A 333 -11.71 -17.64 -8.63
C GLY A 333 -11.96 -18.72 -7.57
N ASP A 334 -11.58 -18.47 -6.32
CA ASP A 334 -11.78 -19.38 -5.18
C ASP A 334 -13.14 -19.10 -4.50
N PRO A 335 -13.71 -20.03 -3.71
CA PRO A 335 -14.95 -19.80 -2.96
C PRO A 335 -14.92 -18.53 -2.08
N ASP A 336 -13.79 -18.27 -1.42
CA ASP A 336 -13.57 -17.09 -0.58
C ASP A 336 -12.81 -15.97 -1.32
N GLY A 337 -12.86 -15.93 -2.65
CA GLY A 337 -11.99 -15.08 -3.47
C GLY A 337 -12.20 -13.57 -3.34
N ASP A 338 -13.34 -13.13 -2.79
CA ASP A 338 -13.65 -11.73 -2.45
C ASP A 338 -13.58 -11.44 -0.93
N ARG A 339 -13.10 -12.38 -0.11
CA ARG A 339 -13.07 -12.23 1.37
C ARG A 339 -12.31 -11.00 1.87
N PHE A 340 -11.40 -10.49 1.05
CA PHE A 340 -10.59 -9.30 1.34
C PHE A 340 -11.12 -8.03 0.63
N ASN A 341 -12.19 -8.12 -0.17
CA ASN A 341 -12.81 -6.99 -0.89
C ASN A 341 -11.76 -6.06 -1.53
N LEU A 342 -10.87 -6.64 -2.34
CA LEU A 342 -9.71 -5.92 -2.86
C LEU A 342 -10.15 -4.91 -3.93
N ARG A 343 -9.90 -3.63 -3.66
CA ARG A 343 -10.14 -2.53 -4.60
C ARG A 343 -8.84 -1.86 -4.96
N LEU A 344 -8.64 -1.57 -6.24
CA LEU A 344 -7.52 -0.78 -6.74
C LEU A 344 -8.05 0.39 -7.56
N TRP A 345 -7.59 1.61 -7.27
CA TRP A 345 -7.86 2.78 -8.11
C TRP A 345 -6.65 3.09 -8.98
N VAL A 346 -6.90 3.24 -10.28
CA VAL A 346 -5.86 3.50 -11.30
C VAL A 346 -6.19 4.82 -12.00
N SER A 347 -5.21 5.72 -12.17
CA SER A 347 -5.44 7.01 -12.85
C SER A 347 -5.93 6.83 -14.29
N THR A 348 -6.71 7.80 -14.79
CA THR A 348 -7.18 7.79 -16.18
C THR A 348 -6.23 8.50 -17.16
N ASP A 349 -5.09 9.01 -16.70
CA ASP A 349 -4.04 9.59 -17.56
C ASP A 349 -3.27 8.49 -18.32
N LYS A 350 -2.40 8.88 -19.27
CA LYS A 350 -1.62 7.91 -20.07
C LYS A 350 -0.73 6.99 -19.21
N ARG A 351 -0.32 7.43 -18.02
CA ARG A 351 0.54 6.67 -17.10
C ARG A 351 -0.21 5.56 -16.36
N ARG A 352 -1.53 5.72 -16.17
CA ARG A 352 -2.38 4.72 -15.49
C ARG A 352 -1.75 4.23 -14.19
N LEU A 353 -1.35 5.18 -13.35
CA LEU A 353 -0.70 4.94 -12.07
C LEU A 353 -1.69 4.26 -11.11
N PRO A 354 -1.31 3.17 -10.44
CA PRO A 354 -2.02 2.70 -9.25
C PRO A 354 -1.93 3.78 -8.15
N LEU A 355 -3.07 4.29 -7.70
CA LEU A 355 -3.19 5.43 -6.79
C LEU A 355 -3.52 5.02 -5.35
N ARG A 356 -4.44 4.06 -5.21
CA ARG A 356 -4.93 3.55 -3.92
C ARG A 356 -5.25 2.07 -4.04
N LEU A 357 -4.82 1.28 -3.05
CA LEU A 357 -5.27 -0.10 -2.82
C LEU A 357 -6.04 -0.14 -1.50
N THR A 358 -7.16 -0.86 -1.43
CA THR A 358 -7.82 -1.17 -0.15
C THR A 358 -8.11 -2.66 -0.02
N ALA A 359 -8.05 -3.16 1.21
CA ALA A 359 -8.36 -4.53 1.58
C ALA A 359 -9.09 -4.56 2.94
N GLN A 360 -10.09 -5.41 3.08
CA GLN A 360 -10.62 -5.81 4.38
C GLN A 360 -9.76 -6.95 4.92
N THR A 361 -9.14 -6.78 6.09
CA THR A 361 -8.30 -7.81 6.72
C THR A 361 -8.82 -8.16 8.12
N PRO A 362 -8.40 -9.29 8.73
CA PRO A 362 -8.72 -9.59 10.13
C PRO A 362 -8.23 -8.54 11.13
N LEU A 363 -7.26 -7.70 10.75
CA LEU A 363 -6.75 -6.57 11.56
C LEU A 363 -7.60 -5.29 11.39
N GLY A 364 -8.57 -5.30 10.47
CA GLY A 364 -9.38 -4.14 10.06
C GLY A 364 -9.16 -3.77 8.58
N PRO A 365 -9.83 -2.69 8.10
CA PRO A 365 -9.59 -2.16 6.77
C PRO A 365 -8.16 -1.63 6.66
N VAL A 366 -7.46 -2.08 5.62
CA VAL A 366 -6.14 -1.58 5.21
C VAL A 366 -6.33 -0.73 3.96
N ARG A 367 -5.64 0.41 3.92
CA ARG A 367 -5.55 1.31 2.76
C ARG A 367 -4.07 1.57 2.45
N ALA A 368 -3.67 1.48 1.20
CA ALA A 368 -2.35 1.93 0.74
C ALA A 368 -2.54 3.07 -0.27
N ASP A 369 -2.02 4.26 0.02
CA ASP A 369 -2.11 5.43 -0.86
C ASP A 369 -0.75 5.77 -1.44
N LEU A 370 -0.69 6.07 -2.74
CA LEU A 370 0.52 6.54 -3.42
C LEU A 370 0.98 7.85 -2.75
N ALA A 371 2.15 7.81 -2.11
CA ALA A 371 2.67 8.86 -1.25
C ALA A 371 3.20 10.07 -2.03
N ILE A 372 3.76 9.83 -3.21
CA ILE A 372 4.35 10.84 -4.09
C ILE A 372 3.90 10.51 -5.51
N ILE A 373 3.17 11.43 -6.15
CA ILE A 373 2.99 11.40 -7.60
C ILE A 373 4.33 11.85 -8.19
N PRO A 374 5.04 11.03 -9.01
CA PRO A 374 6.31 11.45 -9.59
C PRO A 374 6.13 12.75 -10.39
N THR A 375 6.86 13.80 -9.99
CA THR A 375 6.79 15.13 -10.59
C THR A 375 7.48 15.13 -11.96
N ALA A 376 6.77 14.61 -12.95
CA ALA A 376 6.96 14.88 -14.36
C ALA A 376 5.66 15.49 -14.89
N LEU A 377 5.34 16.68 -14.37
CA LEU A 377 4.48 17.65 -15.04
C LEU A 377 5.40 18.53 -15.88
N ASN A 378 5.60 18.13 -17.14
CA ASN A 378 5.95 18.93 -18.32
C ASN A 378 6.07 17.96 -19.52
#